data_AF-A0A0M2K583-F1
#
_entry.id   AF-A0A0M2K583-F1
#
_cell.length_a   1.000
_cell.length_b   1.000
_cell.length_c   1.000
_cell.angle_alpha   90.00
_cell.angle_beta   90.00
_cell.angle_gamma   90.00
#
_symmetry.space_group_name_H-M   'P 1'
#
loop_
_entity.id
_entity.type
_entity.pdbx_description
1 polymer ?
#
loop_
_entity_poly.entity_id
_entity_poly.type
_entity_poly.pdbx_seq_one_letter_code
_entity_poly.pdbx_strand_id
1 'polypeptide(L)'
;MISLLRSCGGYIVAGIICLISGFKLGNTMTTARLMPQISAAERALSDARYAFSEDQKNAAELHNRTLREATDRLKALDTANEQLTADLYATTQVLAEAKQQYDRSIPDAIKNDGKTYTGLGPDSLRVYITAFGYEPLPVITVCPDYRTP
;
A
#
# COMPACT_ATOMS: atom_id res chain seq x y z
N MET A 1 -57.43 83.65 -14.16
CA MET A 1 -57.28 82.31 -13.53
C MET A 1 -56.00 81.55 -13.90
N ILE A 2 -55.16 82.02 -14.84
CA ILE A 2 -53.93 81.31 -15.27
C ILE A 2 -52.70 81.57 -14.36
N SER A 3 -52.64 82.69 -13.62
CA SER A 3 -51.48 83.03 -12.78
C SER A 3 -51.41 82.26 -11.45
N LEU A 4 -52.56 81.88 -10.86
CA LEU A 4 -52.64 81.11 -9.62
C LEU A 4 -52.19 79.64 -9.81
N LEU A 5 -52.47 79.07 -10.98
CA LEU A 5 -52.00 77.73 -11.37
C LEU A 5 -50.47 77.69 -11.57
N ARG A 6 -49.87 78.80 -12.03
CA ARG A 6 -48.42 78.93 -12.23
C ARG A 6 -47.65 79.12 -10.92
N SER A 7 -48.29 79.73 -9.91
CA SER A 7 -47.72 79.93 -8.57
C SER A 7 -47.74 78.64 -7.74
N CYS A 8 -48.85 77.89 -7.73
CA CYS A 8 -48.93 76.60 -7.02
C CYS A 8 -48.06 75.50 -7.65
N GLY A 9 -47.85 75.51 -8.96
CA GLY A 9 -47.02 74.51 -9.65
C GLY A 9 -45.54 74.54 -9.23
N GLY A 10 -44.99 75.74 -8.94
CA GLY A 10 -43.58 75.89 -8.55
C GLY A 10 -43.24 75.22 -7.22
N TYR A 11 -44.13 75.32 -6.22
CA TYR A 11 -43.92 74.73 -4.89
C TYR A 11 -43.99 73.20 -4.93
N ILE A 12 -44.87 72.62 -5.75
CA ILE A 12 -44.97 71.17 -5.92
C ILE A 12 -43.69 70.63 -6.57
N VAL A 13 -43.19 71.30 -7.61
CA VAL A 13 -41.93 70.92 -8.27
C VAL A 13 -40.75 71.04 -7.31
N ALA A 14 -40.67 72.11 -6.52
CA ALA A 14 -39.63 72.26 -5.50
C ALA A 14 -39.67 71.17 -4.42
N GLY A 15 -40.87 70.77 -3.97
CA GLY A 15 -41.06 69.67 -3.03
C GLY A 15 -40.59 68.33 -3.60
N ILE A 16 -40.93 68.03 -4.86
CA ILE A 16 -40.49 66.81 -5.55
C ILE A 16 -38.96 66.79 -5.72
N ILE A 17 -38.35 67.92 -6.10
CA ILE A 17 -36.90 68.03 -6.23
C ILE A 17 -36.20 67.77 -4.89
N CYS A 18 -36.72 68.31 -3.78
CA CYS A 18 -36.18 68.09 -2.44
C CYS A 18 -36.27 66.62 -2.00
N LEU A 19 -37.36 65.93 -2.34
CA LEU A 19 -37.52 64.50 -2.04
C LEU A 19 -36.55 63.64 -2.86
N ILE A 20 -36.38 63.94 -4.14
CA ILE A 20 -35.45 63.22 -5.02
C ILE A 20 -34.00 63.44 -4.57
N SER A 21 -33.62 64.68 -4.23
CA SER A 21 -32.26 64.97 -3.77
C SER A 21 -31.97 64.36 -2.41
N GLY A 22 -32.92 64.40 -1.47
CA GLY A 22 -32.82 63.74 -0.17
C GLY A 22 -32.67 62.22 -0.29
N PHE A 23 -33.43 61.58 -1.17
CA PHE A 23 -33.31 60.14 -1.43
C PHE A 23 -31.96 59.77 -2.06
N LYS A 24 -31.48 60.55 -3.02
CA LYS A 24 -30.17 60.35 -3.65
C LYS A 24 -29.05 60.49 -2.62
N LEU A 25 -29.08 61.56 -1.82
CA LEU A 25 -28.05 61.83 -0.81
C LEU A 25 -28.02 60.74 0.27
N GLY A 26 -29.20 60.35 0.77
CA GLY A 26 -29.35 59.25 1.70
C GLY A 26 -28.72 57.98 1.15
N ASN A 27 -29.12 57.55 -0.05
CA ASN A 27 -28.60 56.33 -0.67
C ASN A 27 -27.09 56.39 -0.90
N THR A 28 -26.53 57.52 -1.33
CA THR A 28 -25.07 57.66 -1.49
C THR A 28 -24.30 57.58 -0.18
N MET A 29 -24.87 58.07 0.92
CA MET A 29 -24.23 58.08 2.22
C MET A 29 -24.29 56.68 2.87
N THR A 30 -25.38 55.93 2.67
CA THR A 30 -25.49 54.52 3.06
C THR A 30 -24.54 53.66 2.23
N THR A 31 -24.54 53.78 0.90
CA THR A 31 -23.65 52.97 0.05
C THR A 31 -22.18 53.23 0.34
N ALA A 32 -21.77 54.49 0.57
CA ALA A 32 -20.39 54.83 0.91
C ALA A 32 -19.90 54.17 2.22
N ARG A 33 -20.81 53.88 3.18
CA ARG A 33 -20.48 53.24 4.46
C ARG A 33 -20.60 51.72 4.44
N LEU A 34 -21.52 51.16 3.68
CA LEU A 34 -21.70 49.70 3.57
C LEU A 34 -20.74 49.05 2.59
N MET A 35 -20.40 49.70 1.48
CA MET A 35 -19.50 49.16 0.46
C MET A 35 -18.10 48.75 0.99
N PRO A 36 -17.43 49.52 1.89
CA PRO A 36 -16.18 49.06 2.49
C PRO A 36 -16.38 47.89 3.46
N GLN A 37 -17.52 47.79 4.16
CA GLN A 37 -17.80 46.67 5.06
C GLN A 37 -18.10 45.38 4.30
N ILE A 38 -18.83 45.47 3.20
CA ILE A 38 -19.14 44.32 2.34
C ILE A 38 -17.86 43.80 1.69
N SER A 39 -17.03 44.68 1.11
CA SER A 39 -15.75 44.26 0.51
C SER A 39 -14.76 43.71 1.54
N ALA A 40 -14.74 44.23 2.77
CA ALA A 40 -13.95 43.65 3.86
C ALA A 40 -14.48 42.27 4.28
N ALA A 41 -15.80 42.10 4.37
CA ALA A 41 -16.43 40.82 4.69
C ALA A 41 -16.21 39.78 3.59
N GLU A 42 -16.28 40.17 2.32
CA GLU A 42 -16.00 39.29 1.18
C GLU A 42 -14.54 38.82 1.17
N ARG A 43 -13.58 39.71 1.44
CA ARG A 43 -12.17 39.34 1.58
C ARG A 43 -11.93 38.40 2.76
N ALA A 44 -12.52 38.70 3.92
CA ALA A 44 -12.40 37.83 5.08
C ALA A 44 -12.97 36.43 4.81
N LEU A 45 -14.07 36.34 4.06
CA LEU A 45 -14.69 35.08 3.68
C LEU A 45 -13.83 34.34 2.65
N SER A 46 -13.27 35.03 1.65
CA SER A 46 -12.35 34.39 0.70
C SER A 46 -11.10 33.86 1.39
N ASP A 47 -10.49 34.65 2.27
CA ASP A 47 -9.28 34.26 3.00
C ASP A 47 -9.55 33.06 3.92
N ALA A 48 -10.71 33.05 4.61
CA ALA A 48 -11.14 31.90 5.41
C ALA A 48 -11.38 30.64 4.56
N ARG A 49 -11.93 30.78 3.34
CA ARG A 49 -12.11 29.65 2.41
C ARG A 49 -10.77 29.11 1.92
N TYR A 50 -9.81 29.98 1.62
CA TYR A 50 -8.47 29.56 1.22
C TYR A 50 -7.75 28.81 2.36
N ALA A 51 -7.77 29.36 3.57
CA ALA A 51 -7.19 28.72 4.75
C ALA A 51 -7.82 27.33 5.01
N PHE A 52 -9.15 27.24 4.97
CA PHE A 52 -9.84 25.96 5.14
C PHE A 52 -9.48 24.94 4.04
N SER A 53 -9.39 25.38 2.79
CA SER A 53 -9.00 24.50 1.69
C SER A 53 -7.55 24.03 1.81
N GLU A 54 -6.66 24.89 2.27
CA GLU A 54 -5.24 24.57 2.49
C GLU A 54 -5.08 23.59 3.66
N ASP A 55 -5.75 23.83 4.78
CA ASP A 55 -5.78 22.94 5.93
C ASP A 55 -6.33 21.55 5.56
N GLN A 56 -7.39 21.51 4.75
CA GLN A 56 -7.97 20.25 4.28
C GLN A 56 -6.99 19.48 3.38
N LYS A 57 -6.26 20.17 2.50
CA LYS A 57 -5.23 19.54 1.66
C LYS A 57 -4.08 19.02 2.53
N ASN A 58 -3.60 19.82 3.48
CA ASN A 58 -2.53 19.42 4.38
C ASN A 58 -2.92 18.20 5.23
N ALA A 59 -4.15 18.17 5.75
CA ALA A 59 -4.67 17.01 6.48
C ALA A 59 -4.79 15.77 5.60
N ALA A 60 -5.33 15.92 4.37
CA ALA A 60 -5.44 14.82 3.42
C ALA A 60 -4.06 14.29 2.99
N GLU A 61 -3.08 15.17 2.78
CA GLU A 61 -1.70 14.78 2.49
C GLU A 61 -1.06 14.00 3.65
N LEU A 62 -1.25 14.46 4.90
CA LEU A 62 -0.75 13.75 6.07
C LEU A 62 -1.35 12.33 6.15
N HIS A 63 -2.67 12.21 5.97
CA HIS A 63 -3.34 10.91 5.98
C HIS A 63 -2.87 10.01 4.83
N ASN A 64 -2.72 10.55 3.62
CA ASN A 64 -2.21 9.81 2.48
C ASN A 64 -0.77 9.34 2.68
N ARG A 65 0.09 10.17 3.30
CA ARG A 65 1.48 9.78 3.62
C ARG A 65 1.51 8.63 4.61
N THR A 66 0.76 8.72 5.70
CA THR A 66 0.67 7.65 6.70
C THR A 66 0.13 6.34 6.11
N LEU A 67 -0.93 6.41 5.29
CA LEU A 67 -1.47 5.23 4.59
C LEU A 67 -0.45 4.63 3.62
N ARG A 68 0.28 5.46 2.89
CA ARG A 68 1.28 5.03 1.94
C ARG A 68 2.43 4.32 2.64
N GLU A 69 2.95 4.90 3.72
CA GLU A 69 3.99 4.27 4.53
C GLU A 69 3.53 2.91 5.10
N ALA A 70 2.30 2.82 5.59
CA ALA A 70 1.74 1.55 6.07
C ALA A 70 1.60 0.52 4.94
N THR A 71 1.15 0.95 3.75
CA THR A 71 0.98 0.10 2.57
C THR A 71 2.33 -0.40 2.04
N ASP A 72 3.34 0.46 2.02
CA ASP A 72 4.69 0.10 1.56
C ASP A 72 5.32 -0.94 2.50
N ARG A 73 5.10 -0.82 3.82
CA ARG A 73 5.51 -1.85 4.80
C ARG A 73 4.81 -3.18 4.57
N LEU A 74 3.50 -3.17 4.30
CA LEU A 74 2.74 -4.39 4.00
C LEU A 74 3.25 -5.07 2.73
N LYS A 75 3.51 -4.31 1.66
CA LYS A 75 4.08 -4.87 0.42
C LYS A 75 5.46 -5.49 0.64
N ALA A 76 6.33 -4.83 1.40
CA ALA A 76 7.64 -5.39 1.71
C ALA A 76 7.53 -6.74 2.46
N LEU A 77 6.63 -6.83 3.45
CA LEU A 77 6.37 -8.07 4.17
C LEU A 77 5.76 -9.15 3.29
N ASP A 78 4.85 -8.79 2.39
CA ASP A 78 4.21 -9.71 1.46
C ASP A 78 5.24 -10.33 0.51
N THR A 79 6.10 -9.51 -0.10
CA THR A 79 7.18 -10.01 -0.97
C THR A 79 8.16 -10.93 -0.23
N ALA A 80 8.48 -10.63 1.04
CA ALA A 80 9.32 -11.49 1.85
C ALA A 80 8.63 -12.83 2.20
N ASN A 81 7.33 -12.81 2.50
CA ASN A 81 6.53 -14.01 2.75
C ASN A 81 6.39 -14.89 1.50
N GLU A 82 6.17 -14.30 0.32
CA GLU A 82 6.10 -15.03 -0.94
C GLU A 82 7.42 -15.77 -1.22
N GLN A 83 8.56 -15.08 -1.05
CA GLN A 83 9.88 -15.69 -1.20
C GLN A 83 10.09 -16.84 -0.20
N LEU A 84 9.78 -16.62 1.07
CA LEU A 84 9.92 -17.65 2.10
C LEU A 84 9.01 -18.85 1.82
N THR A 85 7.80 -18.60 1.34
CA THR A 85 6.84 -19.65 0.97
C THR A 85 7.34 -20.46 -0.22
N ALA A 86 7.92 -19.80 -1.23
CA ALA A 86 8.52 -20.46 -2.37
C ALA A 86 9.71 -21.35 -1.95
N ASP A 87 10.58 -20.86 -1.07
CA ASP A 87 11.72 -21.61 -0.55
C ASP A 87 11.28 -22.82 0.30
N LEU A 88 10.29 -22.63 1.18
CA LEU A 88 9.70 -23.72 1.96
C LEU A 88 9.03 -24.75 1.05
N TYR A 89 8.36 -24.32 0.00
CA TYR A 89 7.75 -25.23 -0.97
C TYR A 89 8.81 -26.01 -1.74
N ALA A 90 9.87 -25.35 -2.22
CA ALA A 90 10.98 -26.02 -2.91
C ALA A 90 11.69 -27.03 -2.01
N THR A 91 12.00 -26.66 -0.77
CA THR A 91 12.67 -27.55 0.20
C THR A 91 11.80 -28.75 0.58
N THR A 92 10.50 -28.55 0.76
CA THR A 92 9.56 -29.65 1.04
C THR A 92 9.42 -30.61 -0.15
N GLN A 93 9.43 -30.10 -1.39
CA GLN A 93 9.46 -30.94 -2.58
C GLN A 93 10.73 -31.77 -2.67
N VAL A 94 11.91 -31.15 -2.53
CA VAL A 94 13.20 -31.86 -2.55
C VAL A 94 13.24 -32.93 -1.46
N LEU A 95 12.74 -32.63 -0.26
CA LEU A 95 12.68 -33.60 0.83
C LEU A 95 11.72 -34.76 0.52
N ALA A 96 10.56 -34.48 -0.09
CA ALA A 96 9.60 -35.49 -0.48
C ALA A 96 10.16 -36.42 -1.58
N GLU A 97 10.84 -35.86 -2.57
CA GLU A 97 11.52 -36.61 -3.63
C GLU A 97 12.64 -37.50 -3.06
N ALA A 98 13.49 -36.93 -2.20
CA ALA A 98 14.54 -37.68 -1.52
C ALA A 98 13.97 -38.83 -0.68
N LYS A 99 12.89 -38.57 0.08
CA LYS A 99 12.19 -39.60 0.83
C LYS A 99 11.67 -40.72 -0.09
N GLN A 100 11.00 -40.37 -1.20
CA GLN A 100 10.49 -41.36 -2.15
C GLN A 100 11.63 -42.15 -2.83
N GLN A 101 12.78 -41.53 -3.05
CA GLN A 101 13.97 -42.22 -3.54
C GLN A 101 14.52 -43.21 -2.50
N TYR A 102 14.57 -42.83 -1.22
CA TYR A 102 14.98 -43.74 -0.14
C TYR A 102 13.98 -44.89 0.07
N ASP A 103 12.68 -44.61 0.05
CA ASP A 103 11.62 -45.63 0.18
C ASP A 103 11.70 -46.69 -0.93
N ARG A 104 12.27 -46.35 -2.10
CA ARG A 104 12.54 -47.30 -3.19
C ARG A 104 13.90 -47.99 -3.07
N SER A 105 14.97 -47.22 -2.86
CA SER A 105 16.34 -47.74 -2.88
C SER A 105 16.69 -48.65 -1.70
N ILE A 106 16.10 -48.40 -0.51
CA ILE A 106 16.34 -49.24 0.68
C ILE A 106 15.86 -50.68 0.47
N PRO A 107 14.59 -50.96 0.14
CA PRO A 107 14.14 -52.34 -0.05
C PRO A 107 14.81 -53.04 -1.23
N ASP A 108 15.14 -52.31 -2.31
CA ASP A 108 15.89 -52.86 -3.43
C ASP A 108 17.30 -53.29 -3.03
N ALA A 109 18.00 -52.47 -2.23
CA ALA A 109 19.32 -52.80 -1.71
C ALA A 109 19.29 -54.00 -0.75
N ILE A 110 18.30 -54.07 0.15
CA ILE A 110 18.10 -55.22 1.04
C ILE A 110 17.85 -56.50 0.24
N LYS A 111 17.08 -56.41 -0.86
CA LYS A 111 16.82 -57.53 -1.76
C LYS A 111 18.07 -58.01 -2.47
N ASN A 112 18.93 -57.08 -2.92
CA ASN A 112 20.18 -57.39 -3.62
C ASN A 112 21.24 -57.98 -2.68
N ASP A 113 21.32 -57.51 -1.44
CA ASP A 113 22.21 -58.07 -0.42
C ASP A 113 21.89 -59.55 -0.17
N GLY A 114 20.61 -59.90 -0.19
CA GLY A 114 20.14 -61.28 -0.07
C GLY A 114 20.08 -61.79 1.38
N LYS A 115 19.43 -62.95 1.56
CA LYS A 115 19.04 -63.48 2.88
C LYS A 115 20.19 -63.91 3.79
N THR A 116 21.42 -63.97 3.28
CA THR A 116 22.60 -64.39 4.05
C THR A 116 23.16 -63.29 4.93
N TYR A 117 22.81 -62.03 4.69
CA TYR A 117 23.24 -60.92 5.54
C TYR A 117 22.24 -60.70 6.69
N THR A 118 22.74 -60.70 7.92
CA THR A 118 21.98 -60.42 9.15
C THR A 118 22.10 -58.95 9.61
N GLY A 119 22.71 -58.09 8.78
CA GLY A 119 22.92 -56.66 9.00
C GLY A 119 22.90 -55.89 7.67
N LEU A 120 23.54 -54.70 7.61
CA LEU A 120 23.73 -53.98 6.34
C LEU A 120 24.67 -54.77 5.42
N GLY A 121 24.15 -55.29 4.31
CA GLY A 121 24.98 -55.85 3.25
C GLY A 121 25.63 -54.77 2.40
N PRO A 122 26.47 -55.15 1.43
CA PRO A 122 27.27 -54.22 0.64
C PRO A 122 26.44 -53.17 -0.12
N ASP A 123 25.28 -53.53 -0.68
CA ASP A 123 24.42 -52.58 -1.39
C ASP A 123 23.63 -51.69 -0.41
N SER A 124 23.12 -52.23 0.70
CA SER A 124 22.46 -51.41 1.72
C SER A 124 23.41 -50.41 2.37
N LEU A 125 24.69 -50.80 2.57
CA LEU A 125 25.73 -49.91 3.08
C LEU A 125 26.00 -48.75 2.11
N ARG A 126 26.00 -49.00 0.80
CA ARG A 126 26.17 -47.95 -0.21
C ARG A 126 25.03 -46.95 -0.20
N VAL A 127 23.78 -47.42 -0.09
CA VAL A 127 22.61 -46.54 0.04
C VAL A 127 22.72 -45.68 1.30
N TYR A 128 23.11 -46.28 2.43
CA TYR A 128 23.31 -45.55 3.69
C TYR A 128 24.41 -44.49 3.58
N ILE A 129 25.60 -44.86 3.08
CA ILE A 129 26.73 -43.95 2.88
C ILE A 129 26.34 -42.77 1.99
N THR A 130 25.66 -43.04 0.88
CA THR A 130 25.18 -42.01 -0.06
C THR A 130 24.14 -41.10 0.59
N ALA A 131 23.24 -41.64 1.41
CA ALA A 131 22.19 -40.87 2.08
C ALA A 131 22.75 -39.85 3.10
N PHE A 132 23.90 -40.14 3.70
CA PHE A 132 24.62 -39.24 4.60
C PHE A 132 25.66 -38.36 3.89
N GLY A 133 25.75 -38.42 2.57
CA GLY A 133 26.68 -37.59 1.77
C GLY A 133 28.14 -38.02 1.86
N TYR A 134 28.42 -39.25 2.30
CA TYR A 134 29.77 -39.82 2.27
C TYR A 134 30.06 -40.39 0.87
N GLU A 135 31.30 -40.26 0.40
CA GLU A 135 31.70 -40.89 -0.87
C GLU A 135 31.76 -42.42 -0.72
N PRO A 136 31.22 -43.19 -1.69
CA PRO A 136 31.25 -44.65 -1.63
C PRO A 136 32.70 -45.14 -1.73
N LEU A 137 33.14 -45.87 -0.70
CA LEU A 137 34.45 -46.55 -0.70
C LEU A 137 34.53 -47.47 -1.93
N PRO A 138 35.67 -47.50 -2.64
CA PRO A 138 35.85 -48.38 -3.78
C PRO A 138 35.64 -49.84 -3.34
N VAL A 139 34.92 -50.61 -4.16
CA VAL A 139 34.67 -52.03 -3.93
C VAL A 139 36.03 -52.74 -3.87
N ILE A 140 36.48 -53.06 -2.66
CA ILE A 140 37.61 -53.96 -2.46
C ILE A 140 37.06 -55.36 -2.75
N THR A 141 37.18 -55.80 -3.99
CA THR A 141 36.96 -57.19 -4.37
C THR A 141 38.01 -58.02 -3.65
N VAL A 142 37.68 -58.54 -2.47
CA VAL A 142 38.54 -59.51 -1.78
C VAL A 142 38.48 -60.82 -2.59
N CYS A 143 39.44 -61.00 -3.48
CA CYS A 143 39.68 -62.30 -4.12
C CYS A 143 40.02 -63.33 -3.01
N PRO A 144 39.41 -64.51 -3.00
CA PRO A 144 39.81 -65.55 -2.06
C PRO A 144 41.05 -66.26 -2.63
N ASP A 145 42.24 -65.91 -2.17
CA ASP A 145 43.41 -66.78 -2.34
C ASP A 145 43.57 -67.62 -1.06
N TYR A 146 42.95 -68.81 -1.08
CA TYR A 146 43.30 -69.89 -0.15
C TYR A 146 44.03 -70.98 -0.93
N ARG A 147 45.26 -70.72 -1.36
CA ARG A 147 46.22 -71.78 -1.70
C ARG A 147 47.24 -71.94 -0.57
N THR A 148 46.92 -72.87 0.32
CA THR A 148 47.85 -73.50 1.26
C THR A 148 48.97 -74.25 0.51
N PRO A 149 50.23 -74.23 0.99
CA PRO A 149 51.07 -75.40 0.98
C PRO A 149 50.78 -76.33 2.17
#